data_AF-A0A3S5CM67-F1
#
_entry.id   AF-A0A3S5CM67-F1
#
_cell.length_a   1.000
_cell.length_b   1.000
_cell.length_c   1.000
_cell.angle_alpha   90.00
_cell.angle_beta   90.00
_cell.angle_gamma   90.00
#
_symmetry.space_group_name_H-M   'P 1'
#
loop_
_entity.id
_entity.type
_entity.pdbx_description
1 polymer ?
#
loop_
_entity_poly.entity_id
_entity_poly.type
_entity_poly.pdbx_seq_one_letter_code
_entity_poly.pdbx_strand_id
1 'polypeptide(L)'
;MKLFLHNLLTSRVLKAVKIGYPLKLKVEEIKMLEIDFQPEYIARLIPKVEWFALKAAVSQLGESYAFNLPSEVPQDYEQNQEFLKLAHKALLEIDIIKGSLICPETDREFP
;
A
#
# COMPACT_ATOMS: atom_id res chain seq x y z
N MET A 1 2.65 -6.10 8.84
CA MET A 1 3.33 -5.52 7.67
C MET A 1 2.62 -4.25 7.25
N LYS A 2 3.34 -3.12 7.24
CA LYS A 2 2.82 -1.84 6.74
C LYS A 2 2.59 -1.89 5.24
N LEU A 3 1.58 -1.17 4.74
CA LEU A 3 1.32 -1.08 3.30
C LEU A 3 2.46 -0.43 2.52
N PHE A 4 3.23 0.48 3.14
CA PHE A 4 4.45 0.98 2.52
C PHE A 4 5.43 -0.15 2.16
N LEU A 5 5.59 -1.15 3.03
CA LEU A 5 6.47 -2.29 2.75
C LEU A 5 5.90 -3.18 1.64
N HIS A 6 4.59 -3.46 1.68
CA HIS A 6 3.89 -4.17 0.60
C HIS A 6 4.17 -3.55 -0.77
N ASN A 7 4.12 -2.22 -0.83
CA ASN A 7 4.33 -1.46 -2.06
C ASN A 7 5.74 -1.66 -2.67
N LEU A 8 6.73 -2.06 -1.86
CA LEU A 8 8.10 -2.34 -2.30
C LEU A 8 8.34 -3.81 -2.67
N LEU A 9 7.42 -4.72 -2.34
CA LEU A 9 7.61 -6.17 -2.55
C LEU A 9 7.21 -6.58 -3.96
N THR A 10 8.05 -7.40 -4.60
CA THR A 10 7.79 -7.97 -5.93
C THR A 10 8.18 -9.45 -6.00
N SER A 11 7.41 -10.24 -6.75
CA SER A 11 7.73 -11.64 -7.04
C SER A 11 8.56 -11.84 -8.32
N ARG A 12 9.01 -10.76 -8.98
CA ARG A 12 9.85 -10.83 -10.19
C ARG A 12 11.18 -11.59 -10.00
N VAL A 13 11.63 -11.76 -8.76
CA VAL A 13 12.84 -12.53 -8.42
C VAL A 13 12.62 -14.04 -8.60
N LEU A 14 11.37 -14.51 -8.71
CA LEU A 14 11.07 -15.91 -8.97
C LEU A 14 11.37 -16.30 -10.43
N LYS A 15 11.92 -17.51 -10.60
CA LYS A 15 12.06 -18.14 -11.92
C LYS A 15 10.68 -18.27 -12.57
N ALA A 16 10.55 -17.83 -13.82
CA ALA A 16 9.33 -17.82 -14.62
C ALA A 16 8.26 -16.77 -14.25
N VAL A 17 8.63 -15.66 -13.60
CA VAL A 17 7.75 -14.50 -13.39
C VAL A 17 8.27 -13.29 -14.17
N LYS A 18 7.45 -12.70 -15.04
CA LYS A 18 7.76 -11.47 -15.79
C LYS A 18 7.07 -10.23 -15.23
N ILE A 19 5.83 -10.35 -14.76
CA ILE A 19 5.03 -9.20 -14.29
C ILE A 19 5.27 -8.97 -12.80
N GLY A 20 5.01 -9.98 -11.97
CA GLY A 20 5.37 -10.08 -10.54
C GLY A 20 5.03 -8.90 -9.61
N TYR A 21 4.27 -7.92 -10.08
CA TYR A 21 3.92 -6.70 -9.35
C TYR A 21 2.67 -6.04 -9.94
N PRO A 22 1.77 -5.47 -9.13
CA PRO A 22 1.73 -5.56 -7.67
C PRO A 22 1.29 -6.95 -7.18
N LEU A 23 1.73 -7.32 -5.97
CA LEU A 23 1.27 -8.55 -5.31
C LEU A 23 -0.15 -8.34 -4.80
N LYS A 24 -1.05 -9.29 -5.08
CA LYS A 24 -2.41 -9.26 -4.52
C LYS A 24 -2.30 -9.48 -3.02
N LEU A 25 -3.03 -8.70 -2.25
CA LEU A 25 -3.05 -8.76 -0.80
C LEU A 25 -4.32 -9.47 -0.34
N LYS A 26 -4.16 -10.51 0.46
CA LYS A 26 -5.26 -11.17 1.17
C LYS A 26 -5.06 -10.90 2.65
N VAL A 27 -6.01 -10.20 3.27
CA VAL A 27 -5.87 -9.78 4.66
C VAL A 27 -6.78 -10.59 5.56
N GLU A 28 -6.24 -11.06 6.68
CA GLU A 28 -6.99 -11.78 7.71
C GLU A 28 -7.11 -10.94 9.00
N GLU A 29 -6.05 -10.23 9.38
CA GLU A 29 -6.00 -9.43 10.60
C GLU A 29 -5.27 -8.11 10.35
N ILE A 30 -5.92 -7.00 10.68
CA ILE A 30 -5.37 -5.63 10.57
C ILE A 30 -5.30 -5.02 11.96
N LYS A 31 -4.24 -4.26 12.19
CA LYS A 31 -4.09 -3.38 13.33
C LYS A 31 -3.86 -1.95 12.84
N MET A 32 -4.68 -1.02 13.34
CA MET A 32 -4.45 0.41 13.16
C MET A 32 -3.42 0.87 14.19
N LEU A 33 -2.40 1.58 13.72
CA LEU A 33 -1.36 2.20 14.54
C LEU A 33 -1.49 3.71 14.44
N GLU A 34 -1.56 4.37 15.59
CA GLU A 34 -1.46 5.83 15.65
C GLU A 34 0.01 6.22 15.49
N ILE A 35 0.29 7.03 14.47
CA ILE A 35 1.62 7.52 14.14
C ILE A 35 1.52 9.01 13.90
N ASP A 36 2.47 9.78 14.44
CA ASP A 36 2.51 11.22 14.26
C ASP A 36 2.56 11.59 12.78
N PHE A 37 1.62 12.44 12.37
CA PHE A 37 1.54 12.92 11.01
C PHE A 37 2.65 13.94 10.74
N GLN A 38 3.56 13.58 9.82
CA GLN A 38 4.65 14.43 9.37
C GLN A 38 4.54 14.70 7.87
N PRO A 39 3.95 15.85 7.44
CA PRO A 39 3.64 16.10 6.03
C PRO A 39 4.89 16.05 5.13
N GLU A 40 6.00 16.61 5.59
CA GLU A 40 7.28 16.62 4.87
C GLU A 40 7.83 15.21 4.62
N TYR A 41 7.65 14.30 5.58
CA TYR A 41 8.08 12.92 5.46
C TYR A 41 7.21 12.18 4.43
N ILE A 42 5.89 12.36 4.50
CA ILE A 42 4.96 11.74 3.54
C ILE A 42 5.21 12.26 2.13
N ALA A 43 5.36 13.57 1.95
CA ALA A 43 5.66 14.18 0.65
C ALA A 43 6.91 13.58 -0.01
N ARG A 44 7.95 13.23 0.78
CA ARG A 44 9.16 12.54 0.29
C ARG A 44 8.95 11.06 -0.02
N LEU A 45 7.94 10.41 0.58
CA LEU A 45 7.60 9.02 0.30
C LEU A 45 6.75 8.87 -0.96
N ILE A 46 5.81 9.80 -1.22
CA ILE A 46 4.92 9.78 -2.40
C ILE A 46 5.65 9.42 -3.71
N PRO A 47 6.77 10.07 -4.10
CA PRO A 47 7.43 9.75 -5.37
C PRO A 47 8.11 8.37 -5.40
N LYS A 48 8.29 7.71 -4.25
CA LYS A 48 8.88 6.36 -4.13
C LYS A 48 7.81 5.26 -4.06
N VAL A 49 6.55 5.65 -3.97
CA VAL A 49 5.41 4.75 -3.82
C VAL A 49 4.74 4.61 -5.17
N GLU A 50 4.52 3.36 -5.58
CA GLU A 50 3.64 3.03 -6.70
C GLU A 50 2.19 3.22 -6.26
N TRP A 51 1.61 4.37 -6.62
CA TRP A 51 0.28 4.79 -6.17
C TRP A 51 -0.81 3.81 -6.56
N PHE A 52 -0.73 3.25 -7.77
CA PHE A 52 -1.69 2.25 -8.26
C PHE A 52 -1.69 0.98 -7.39
N ALA A 53 -0.50 0.51 -7.01
CA ALA A 53 -0.35 -0.66 -6.15
C ALA A 53 -0.87 -0.40 -4.73
N LEU A 54 -0.62 0.80 -4.18
CA LEU A 54 -1.16 1.20 -2.88
C LEU A 54 -2.68 1.24 -2.90
N LYS A 55 -3.28 1.85 -3.93
CA LYS A 55 -4.74 1.91 -4.10
C LYS A 55 -5.35 0.52 -4.20
N ALA A 56 -4.71 -0.38 -4.97
CA ALA A 56 -5.13 -1.78 -5.04
C ALA A 56 -5.06 -2.47 -3.68
N ALA A 57 -3.98 -2.29 -2.93
CA ALA A 57 -3.84 -2.86 -1.58
C ALA A 57 -4.91 -2.33 -0.62
N VAL A 58 -5.17 -1.02 -0.61
CA VAL A 58 -6.21 -0.39 0.22
C VAL A 58 -7.60 -0.92 -0.12
N SER A 59 -7.89 -1.16 -1.40
CA SER A 59 -9.16 -1.77 -1.81
C SER A 59 -9.34 -3.22 -1.34
N GLN A 60 -8.24 -3.90 -0.96
CA GLN A 60 -8.22 -5.29 -0.52
C GLN A 60 -8.21 -5.46 1.01
N LEU A 61 -8.20 -4.36 1.79
CA LEU A 61 -8.22 -4.39 3.26
C LEU A 61 -9.59 -4.81 3.87
N GLY A 62 -10.63 -4.93 3.04
CA GLY A 62 -12.01 -5.21 3.46
C GLY A 62 -12.84 -3.96 3.74
N GLU A 63 -14.17 -4.09 3.74
CA GLU A 63 -15.12 -2.97 3.80
C GLU A 63 -14.95 -2.07 5.04
N SER A 64 -14.54 -2.65 6.17
CA SER A 64 -14.37 -1.92 7.44
C SER A 64 -13.19 -0.94 7.44
N TYR A 65 -12.18 -1.18 6.60
CA TYR A 65 -10.94 -0.40 6.55
C TYR A 65 -10.68 0.21 5.16
N ALA A 66 -11.55 -0.06 4.19
CA ALA A 66 -11.49 0.53 2.87
C ALA A 66 -11.83 2.02 2.94
N PHE A 67 -10.96 2.84 2.35
CA PHE A 67 -11.22 4.25 2.13
C PHE A 67 -10.80 4.61 0.70
N ASN A 68 -11.41 5.68 0.18
CA ASN A 68 -11.15 6.11 -1.17
C ASN A 68 -9.88 6.94 -1.21
N LEU A 69 -8.82 6.34 -1.77
CA LEU A 69 -7.66 7.09 -2.25
C LEU A 69 -7.99 7.70 -3.62
N PRO A 70 -7.51 8.93 -3.92
CA PRO A 70 -7.65 9.52 -5.23
C PRO A 70 -7.01 8.63 -6.30
N SER A 71 -7.55 8.70 -7.51
CA SER A 71 -7.08 7.85 -8.62
C SER A 71 -5.63 8.12 -8.99
N GLU A 72 -5.20 9.37 -8.89
CA GLU A 72 -3.86 9.82 -9.23
C GLU A 72 -3.35 10.73 -8.11
N VAL A 73 -2.02 10.86 -8.03
CA VAL A 73 -1.37 11.80 -7.13
C VAL A 73 -1.63 13.23 -7.67
N PRO A 74 -2.25 14.13 -6.89
CA PRO A 74 -2.46 15.52 -7.30
C PRO A 74 -1.13 16.21 -7.61
N GLN A 75 -1.07 17.15 -8.56
CA GLN A 75 0.18 17.88 -8.85
C GLN A 75 0.68 18.69 -7.64
N ASP A 76 -0.23 19.31 -6.89
CA ASP A 76 0.09 20.09 -5.68
C ASP A 76 0.06 19.24 -4.40
N TYR A 77 0.42 17.96 -4.48
CA TYR A 77 0.32 17.04 -3.34
C TYR A 77 1.11 17.50 -2.11
N GLU A 78 2.20 18.25 -2.30
CA GLU A 78 3.05 18.77 -1.21
C GLU A 78 2.32 19.81 -0.34
N GLN A 79 1.41 20.59 -0.94
CA GLN A 79 0.64 21.62 -0.24
C GLN A 79 -0.73 21.09 0.20
N ASN A 80 -1.18 19.97 -0.37
CA ASN A 80 -2.46 19.36 -0.06
C ASN A 80 -2.39 18.51 1.20
N GLN A 81 -2.63 19.13 2.36
CA GLN A 81 -2.61 18.45 3.66
C GLN A 81 -3.64 17.32 3.76
N GLU A 82 -4.81 17.45 3.12
CA GLU A 82 -5.84 16.41 3.16
C GLU A 82 -5.36 15.15 2.44
N PHE A 83 -4.75 15.32 1.27
CA PHE A 83 -4.10 14.24 0.53
C PHE A 83 -2.97 13.59 1.34
N LEU A 84 -2.09 14.39 1.94
CA LEU A 84 -0.97 13.86 2.73
C LEU A 84 -1.46 13.08 3.95
N LYS A 85 -2.56 13.50 4.60
CA LYS A 85 -3.19 12.74 5.70
C LYS A 85 -3.75 11.41 5.22
N LEU A 86 -4.41 11.37 4.06
CA LEU A 86 -4.90 10.12 3.47
C LEU A 86 -3.75 9.17 3.12
N ALA A 87 -2.69 9.71 2.51
CA ALA A 87 -1.49 8.94 2.18
C ALA A 87 -0.76 8.42 3.44
N HIS A 88 -0.66 9.25 4.49
CA HIS A 88 -0.11 8.86 5.79
C HIS A 88 -0.85 7.66 6.39
N LYS A 89 -2.18 7.76 6.45
CA LYS A 89 -3.04 6.68 6.94
C LYS A 89 -2.82 5.40 6.14
N ALA A 90 -2.82 5.50 4.81
CA ALA A 90 -2.60 4.36 3.93
C ALA A 90 -1.23 3.72 4.15
N LEU A 91 -0.16 4.52 4.17
CA LEU A 91 1.21 4.02 4.13
C LEU A 91 1.72 3.53 5.49
N LEU A 92 1.36 4.22 6.57
CA LEU A 92 2.02 4.07 7.87
C LEU A 92 1.11 3.53 8.96
N GLU A 93 -0.16 3.95 9.00
CA GLU A 93 -1.09 3.60 10.09
C GLU A 93 -1.71 2.21 9.95
N ILE A 94 -1.73 1.63 8.76
CA ILE A 94 -2.31 0.31 8.51
C ILE A 94 -1.21 -0.74 8.60
N ASP A 95 -1.30 -1.61 9.61
CA ASP A 95 -0.38 -2.72 9.81
C ASP A 95 -1.12 -4.06 9.72
N ILE A 96 -0.70 -4.88 8.76
CA ILE A 96 -1.30 -6.19 8.49
C ILE A 96 -0.65 -7.22 9.41
N ILE A 97 -1.37 -7.67 10.44
CA ILE A 97 -0.84 -8.63 11.41
C ILE A 97 -0.84 -10.04 10.84
N LYS A 98 -1.89 -10.41 10.10
CA LYS A 98 -1.99 -11.67 9.38
C LYS A 98 -2.62 -11.47 8.01
N GLY A 99 -2.05 -12.15 7.04
CA GLY A 99 -2.49 -12.13 5.66
C GLY A 99 -1.47 -12.85 4.80
N SER A 100 -1.70 -12.82 3.50
CA SER A 100 -0.80 -13.38 2.52
C SER A 100 -0.70 -12.49 1.29
N LEU A 101 0.43 -12.61 0.61
CA LEU A 101 0.70 -11.98 -0.67
C LEU A 101 0.61 -13.03 -1.77
N ILE A 102 -0.12 -12.74 -2.83
CA ILE A 102 -0.32 -13.68 -3.92
C ILE A 102 0.33 -13.09 -5.18
N CYS A 103 1.21 -13.88 -5.79
CA CYS A 103 1.84 -13.54 -7.06
C CYS A 103 0.77 -13.42 -8.16
N PRO A 104 0.72 -12.32 -8.93
CA PRO A 104 -0.32 -12.14 -9.95
C PRO A 104 -0.20 -13.09 -11.14
N GLU A 105 0.98 -13.69 -11.36
CA GLU A 105 1.27 -14.51 -12.56
C GLU A 105 1.28 -16.02 -12.26
N THR A 106 1.74 -16.43 -11.07
CA THR A 106 1.88 -17.85 -10.71
C THR A 106 0.91 -18.30 -9.63
N ASP A 107 0.08 -17.38 -9.10
CA ASP A 107 -0.80 -17.58 -7.94
C ASP A 107 -0.10 -18.15 -6.70
N ARG A 108 1.23 -18.08 -6.66
CA ARG A 108 2.02 -18.48 -5.50
C ARG A 108 1.72 -17.55 -4.34
N GLU A 109 1.35 -18.16 -3.22
CA GLU A 109 1.07 -17.47 -1.97
C GLU A 109 2.34 -17.36 -1.10
N PHE A 110 2.53 -16.19 -0.51
CA PHE A 110 3.56 -15.88 0.47
C PHE A 110 2.85 -15.49 1.77
N PRO A 111 2.96 -16.28 2.84
CA PRO A 111 2.44 -15.91 4.15
C PRO A 111 3.27 -14.79 4.81
#